data_AF-A0A4C1V7Q3-F1
#
_entry.id   AF-A0A4C1V7Q3-F1
#
_cell.length_a   1.000
_cell.length_b   1.000
_cell.length_c   1.000
_cell.angle_alpha   90.00
_cell.angle_beta   90.00
_cell.angle_gamma   90.00
#
_symmetry.space_group_name_H-M   'P 1'
#
loop_
_entity.id
_entity.type
_entity.pdbx_description
1 polymer ?
#
loop_
_entity_poly.entity_id
_entity_poly.type
_entity_poly.pdbx_seq_one_letter_code
_entity_poly.pdbx_strand_id
1 'polypeptide(L)'
;MTSGSTLVSPDDTTWTVIEAGSKPGRFRCQNVFRHRVGPTSHAKRNVDETCKSAWQLIVSKKIMQHILECTMEEARCELQDNDWYMTMEELDAFIAVLYIRGAIGAHNLDLDSLWSIKWGNPIIKATMSRNRFREIMKYLRFDHKSSRRLRLNEDKFAMISDICYEFIANAQACYIPGRI
;
A
#
# COMPACT_ATOMS: atom_id res chain seq x y z
N MET A 1 41.12 2.37 -35.86
CA MET A 1 41.95 2.72 -34.69
C MET A 1 42.62 1.44 -34.23
N THR A 2 43.93 1.47 -34.04
CA THR A 2 44.72 0.30 -33.65
C THR A 2 44.58 0.02 -32.16
N SER A 3 44.52 -1.26 -31.78
CA SER A 3 44.56 -1.71 -30.38
C SER A 3 45.76 -1.10 -29.67
N GLY A 4 45.55 -0.53 -28.47
CA GLY A 4 46.60 0.14 -27.68
C GLY A 4 46.76 1.63 -27.96
N SER A 5 45.94 2.23 -28.83
CA SER A 5 45.87 3.70 -28.96
C SER A 5 45.21 4.33 -27.72
N THR A 6 45.74 5.46 -27.25
CA THR A 6 45.18 6.21 -26.11
C THR A 6 44.47 7.45 -26.61
N LEU A 7 43.25 7.67 -26.15
CA LEU A 7 42.42 8.85 -26.42
C LEU A 7 42.41 9.72 -25.17
N VAL A 8 42.72 11.00 -25.29
CA VAL A 8 42.76 11.92 -24.14
C VAL A 8 41.67 12.97 -24.33
N SER A 9 40.83 13.13 -23.32
CA SER A 9 39.79 14.16 -23.26
C SER A 9 40.36 15.49 -22.75
N PRO A 10 39.72 16.65 -23.01
CA PRO A 10 40.21 17.97 -22.55
C PRO A 10 40.34 18.14 -21.02
N ASP A 11 39.79 17.22 -20.24
CA ASP A 11 39.90 17.12 -18.78
C ASP A 11 41.05 16.19 -18.33
N ASP A 12 41.97 15.86 -19.23
CA ASP A 12 43.07 14.90 -19.06
C ASP A 12 42.64 13.45 -18.78
N THR A 13 41.35 13.12 -18.94
CA THR A 13 40.89 11.73 -18.82
C THR A 13 41.39 10.91 -20.02
N THR A 14 42.26 9.93 -19.77
CA THR A 14 42.84 9.05 -20.79
C THR A 14 42.11 7.71 -20.91
N TRP A 15 41.69 7.35 -22.12
CA TRP A 15 41.04 6.10 -22.48
C TRP A 15 41.91 5.27 -23.40
N THR A 16 42.20 4.02 -23.04
CA THR A 16 42.90 3.09 -23.93
C THR A 16 41.91 2.31 -24.77
N VAL A 17 42.09 2.32 -26.09
CA VAL A 17 41.29 1.51 -27.02
C VAL A 17 41.73 0.06 -26.91
N ILE A 18 40.88 -0.76 -26.29
CA ILE A 18 41.05 -2.21 -26.17
C ILE A 18 40.28 -2.84 -27.33
N GLU A 19 40.93 -3.64 -28.16
CA GLU A 19 40.23 -4.48 -29.15
C GLU A 19 39.23 -5.40 -28.42
N ALA A 20 38.00 -5.51 -28.93
CA ALA A 20 36.98 -6.40 -28.39
C ALA A 20 37.36 -7.87 -28.65
N GLY A 21 38.38 -8.35 -27.94
CA GLY A 21 38.90 -9.70 -28.01
C GLY A 21 38.28 -10.58 -26.94
N SER A 22 37.65 -11.67 -27.39
CA SER A 22 37.10 -12.81 -26.63
C SER A 22 35.82 -12.53 -25.82
N LYS A 23 34.88 -13.47 -25.91
CA LYS A 23 33.66 -13.51 -25.08
C LYS A 23 34.08 -13.32 -23.61
N PRO A 24 33.49 -12.37 -22.86
CA PRO A 24 33.90 -12.15 -21.49
C PRO A 24 33.80 -13.47 -20.72
N GLY A 25 34.92 -13.93 -20.16
CA GLY A 25 34.94 -15.05 -19.25
C GLY A 25 34.03 -14.79 -18.05
N ARG A 26 33.69 -15.84 -17.29
CA ARG A 26 32.82 -15.73 -16.11
C ARG A 26 33.34 -14.64 -15.17
N PHE A 27 32.50 -13.62 -14.90
CA PHE A 27 32.82 -12.58 -13.94
C PHE A 27 33.23 -13.19 -12.59
N ARG A 28 34.28 -12.63 -11.95
CA ARG A 28 34.66 -13.01 -10.58
C ARG A 28 33.44 -12.87 -9.67
N CYS A 29 33.28 -13.78 -8.72
CA CYS A 29 32.09 -13.82 -7.85
C CYS A 29 31.80 -12.49 -7.13
N GLN A 30 32.84 -11.71 -6.81
CA GLN A 30 32.78 -10.39 -6.20
C GLN A 30 32.34 -9.27 -7.16
N ASN A 31 32.47 -9.47 -8.48
CA ASN A 31 32.07 -8.52 -9.52
C ASN A 31 30.65 -8.80 -10.05
N VAL A 32 30.01 -9.88 -9.59
CA VAL A 32 28.61 -10.15 -9.89
C VAL A 32 27.77 -9.35 -8.90
N PHE A 33 27.08 -8.32 -9.40
CA PHE A 33 26.11 -7.59 -8.60
C PHE A 33 24.94 -8.52 -8.24
N ARG A 34 24.91 -8.99 -6.98
CA ARG A 34 23.89 -9.93 -6.48
C ARG A 34 22.71 -9.24 -5.81
N HIS A 35 22.67 -7.91 -5.78
CA HIS A 35 21.60 -7.18 -5.14
C HIS A 35 20.30 -7.39 -5.93
N ARG A 36 19.33 -8.06 -5.31
CA ARG A 36 18.03 -8.32 -5.93
C ARG A 36 17.12 -7.15 -5.62
N VAL A 37 17.08 -6.19 -6.54
CA VAL A 37 16.06 -5.13 -6.54
C VAL A 37 14.72 -5.75 -6.93
N GLY A 38 13.63 -5.26 -6.33
CA GLY A 38 12.28 -5.70 -6.65
C GLY A 38 11.62 -6.53 -5.54
N PRO A 39 10.55 -7.27 -5.87
CA PRO A 39 9.81 -8.06 -4.89
C PRO A 39 10.69 -9.07 -4.17
N THR A 40 10.55 -9.14 -2.84
CA THR A 40 11.27 -10.09 -2.01
C THR A 40 10.82 -11.52 -2.29
N SER A 41 11.61 -12.50 -1.84
CA SER A 41 11.17 -13.91 -1.84
C SER A 41 9.90 -14.13 -1.00
N HIS A 42 9.66 -13.29 0.01
CA HIS A 42 8.42 -13.31 0.77
C HIS A 42 7.24 -12.91 -0.12
N ALA A 43 7.32 -11.77 -0.81
CA ALA A 43 6.26 -11.34 -1.74
C ALA A 43 6.01 -12.36 -2.84
N LYS A 44 7.07 -12.84 -3.51
CA LYS A 44 6.94 -13.79 -4.65
C LYS A 44 6.29 -15.13 -4.28
N ARG A 45 6.34 -15.55 -3.02
CA ARG A 45 5.71 -16.80 -2.56
C ARG A 45 4.26 -16.64 -2.15
N ASN A 46 3.82 -15.43 -1.80
CA ASN A 46 2.50 -15.18 -1.25
C ASN A 46 1.59 -14.38 -2.20
N VAL A 47 2.14 -13.79 -3.27
CA VAL A 47 1.37 -13.16 -4.35
C VAL A 47 1.01 -14.21 -5.41
N ASP A 48 -0.28 -14.34 -5.67
CA ASP A 48 -0.83 -15.09 -6.81
C ASP A 48 -1.03 -14.16 -8.03
N GLU A 49 -1.79 -14.61 -9.03
CA GLU A 49 -2.06 -13.81 -10.24
C GLU A 49 -3.00 -12.62 -10.00
N THR A 50 -3.51 -12.43 -8.78
CA THR A 50 -4.50 -11.39 -8.45
C THR A 50 -3.86 -10.17 -7.77
N CYS A 51 -4.42 -8.98 -8.05
CA CYS A 51 -4.06 -7.78 -7.31
C CYS A 51 -4.45 -7.87 -5.82
N LYS A 52 -5.43 -8.73 -5.47
CA LYS A 52 -5.92 -8.88 -4.11
C LYS A 52 -4.85 -9.50 -3.19
N SER A 53 -4.16 -10.55 -3.64
CA SER A 53 -3.11 -11.18 -2.84
C SER A 53 -1.94 -10.22 -2.58
N ALA A 54 -1.52 -9.45 -3.59
CA ALA A 54 -0.51 -8.40 -3.45
C ALA A 54 -0.96 -7.30 -2.47
N TRP A 55 -2.21 -6.86 -2.56
CA TRP A 55 -2.78 -5.87 -1.65
C TRP A 55 -2.81 -6.36 -0.20
N GLN A 56 -3.22 -7.60 0.01
CA GLN A 56 -3.31 -8.24 1.33
C GLN A 56 -1.96 -8.46 2.02
N LEU A 57 -0.85 -8.45 1.27
CA LEU A 57 0.47 -8.46 1.90
C LEU A 57 0.83 -7.13 2.54
N ILE A 58 0.36 -6.02 1.98
CA ILE A 58 0.63 -4.67 2.48
C ILE A 58 -0.42 -4.28 3.52
N VAL A 59 -1.70 -4.37 3.15
CA VAL A 59 -2.85 -4.17 4.02
C VAL A 59 -3.29 -5.52 4.56
N SER A 60 -2.58 -5.98 5.58
CA SER A 60 -2.75 -7.32 6.11
C SER A 60 -4.12 -7.51 6.79
N LYS A 61 -4.54 -8.78 6.95
CA LYS A 61 -5.72 -9.13 7.73
C LYS A 61 -5.67 -8.54 9.14
N LYS A 62 -4.49 -8.39 9.73
CA LYS A 62 -4.28 -7.76 11.04
C LYS A 62 -4.67 -6.28 11.02
N ILE A 63 -4.24 -5.52 10.00
CA ILE A 63 -4.65 -4.12 9.83
C ILE A 63 -6.16 -4.03 9.67
N MET A 64 -6.73 -4.85 8.79
CA MET A 64 -8.18 -4.85 8.52
C MET A 64 -8.99 -5.18 9.77
N GLN A 65 -8.58 -6.19 10.53
CA GLN A 65 -9.22 -6.58 11.78
C GLN A 65 -9.15 -5.46 12.82
N HIS A 66 -8.02 -4.76 12.91
CA HIS A 66 -7.87 -3.64 13.83
C HIS A 66 -8.80 -2.47 13.47
N ILE A 67 -8.91 -2.13 12.18
CA ILE A 67 -9.88 -1.11 11.70
C ILE A 67 -11.31 -1.53 12.04
N LEU A 68 -11.66 -2.79 11.79
CA LEU A 68 -12.98 -3.35 12.07
C LEU A 68 -13.34 -3.18 13.56
N GLU A 69 -12.44 -3.61 14.45
CA GLU A 69 -12.63 -3.56 15.90
C GLU A 69 -12.78 -2.13 16.42
N CYS A 70 -11.87 -1.23 16.03
CA CYS A 70 -11.92 0.17 16.46
C CYS A 70 -13.20 0.86 15.97
N THR A 71 -13.64 0.55 14.74
CA THR A 71 -14.85 1.13 14.14
C THR A 71 -16.11 0.62 14.83
N MET A 72 -16.19 -0.69 15.12
CA MET A 72 -17.31 -1.26 15.88
C MET A 72 -17.38 -0.72 17.30
N GLU A 73 -16.24 -0.59 17.99
CA GLU A 73 -16.18 -0.02 19.34
C GLU A 73 -16.74 1.42 19.36
N GLU A 74 -16.29 2.28 18.45
CA GLU A 74 -16.78 3.66 18.38
C GLU A 74 -18.26 3.73 18.03
N ALA A 75 -18.73 2.94 17.06
CA ALA A 75 -20.14 2.94 16.67
C ALA A 75 -21.06 2.54 17.83
N ARG A 76 -20.70 1.46 18.55
CA ARG A 76 -21.47 0.98 19.72
C ARG A 76 -21.47 1.99 20.85
N CYS A 77 -20.34 2.63 21.12
CA CYS A 77 -20.25 3.66 22.15
C CYS A 77 -21.09 4.91 21.83
N GLU A 78 -20.99 5.43 20.60
CA GLU A 78 -21.67 6.67 20.21
C GLU A 78 -23.18 6.49 19.98
N LEU A 79 -23.61 5.30 19.52
CA LEU A 79 -25.04 4.97 19.34
C LEU A 79 -25.71 4.41 20.59
N GLN A 80 -24.93 3.98 21.59
CA GLN A 80 -25.42 3.17 22.72
C GLN A 80 -26.14 1.90 22.25
N ASP A 81 -25.69 1.33 21.14
CA ASP A 81 -26.26 0.16 20.49
C ASP A 81 -25.20 -0.94 20.40
N ASN A 82 -25.30 -1.95 21.26
CA ASN A 82 -24.35 -3.08 21.27
C ASN A 82 -24.55 -4.04 20.09
N ASP A 83 -25.71 -3.98 19.43
CA ASP A 83 -26.03 -4.83 18.28
C ASP A 83 -25.44 -4.27 16.99
N TRP A 84 -24.89 -3.04 17.00
CA TRP A 84 -24.16 -2.53 15.85
C TRP A 84 -22.98 -3.43 15.52
N TYR A 85 -22.95 -3.96 14.30
CA TYR A 85 -21.90 -4.86 13.83
C TYR A 85 -21.46 -4.46 12.43
N MET A 86 -20.23 -4.84 12.07
CA MET A 86 -19.69 -4.73 10.73
C MET A 86 -18.90 -6.00 10.43
N THR A 87 -19.04 -6.58 9.23
CA THR A 87 -18.24 -7.76 8.84
C THR A 87 -16.98 -7.37 8.08
N MET A 88 -16.04 -8.32 7.94
CA MET A 88 -14.85 -8.12 7.11
C MET A 88 -15.21 -7.87 5.64
N GLU A 89 -16.26 -8.53 5.15
CA GLU A 89 -16.77 -8.35 3.78
C GLU A 89 -17.38 -6.95 3.60
N GLU A 90 -18.07 -6.41 4.62
CA GLU A 90 -18.55 -5.04 4.58
C GLU A 90 -17.38 -4.03 4.57
N LEU A 91 -16.32 -4.28 5.35
CA LEU A 91 -15.12 -3.44 5.33
C LEU A 91 -14.40 -3.52 3.98
N ASP A 92 -14.26 -4.72 3.40
CA ASP A 92 -13.72 -4.91 2.03
C ASP A 92 -14.58 -4.14 1.00
N ALA A 93 -15.90 -4.23 1.10
CA ALA A 93 -16.83 -3.52 0.21
C ALA A 93 -16.71 -1.99 0.37
N PHE A 94 -16.55 -1.49 1.60
CA PHE A 94 -16.33 -0.07 1.88
C PHE A 94 -15.03 0.42 1.23
N ILE A 95 -13.93 -0.32 1.39
CA ILE A 95 -12.63 0.01 0.79
C ILE A 95 -12.70 -0.07 -0.74
N ALA A 96 -13.40 -1.05 -1.30
CA ALA A 96 -13.61 -1.16 -2.75
C ALA A 96 -14.33 0.09 -3.30
N VAL A 97 -15.36 0.60 -2.60
CA VAL A 97 -16.03 1.85 -2.98
C VAL A 97 -15.07 3.05 -2.93
N LEU A 98 -14.18 3.12 -1.93
CA LEU A 98 -13.14 4.16 -1.87
C LEU A 98 -12.18 4.10 -3.06
N TYR A 99 -11.74 2.91 -3.46
CA TYR A 99 -10.90 2.73 -4.64
C TYR A 99 -11.60 3.14 -5.92
N ILE A 100 -12.85 2.73 -6.13
CA ILE A 100 -13.64 3.11 -7.31
C ILE A 100 -13.81 4.63 -7.35
N ARG A 101 -14.18 5.24 -6.22
CA ARG A 101 -14.34 6.70 -6.10
C ARG A 101 -13.04 7.44 -6.48
N GLY A 102 -11.89 6.95 -6.03
CA GLY A 102 -10.58 7.49 -6.39
C GLY A 102 -10.26 7.32 -7.88
N ALA A 103 -10.51 6.13 -8.43
CA ALA A 103 -10.20 5.79 -9.83
C ALA A 103 -11.00 6.63 -10.83
N ILE A 104 -12.27 6.94 -10.54
CA ILE A 104 -13.11 7.78 -11.40
C ILE A 104 -12.88 9.28 -11.18
N GLY A 105 -11.94 9.68 -10.31
CA GLY A 105 -11.65 11.09 -10.02
C GLY A 105 -12.78 11.83 -9.29
N ALA A 106 -13.72 11.12 -8.65
CA ALA A 106 -14.91 11.68 -8.00
C ALA A 106 -14.62 12.32 -6.61
N HIS A 107 -13.44 12.92 -6.45
CA HIS A 107 -13.02 13.55 -5.20
C HIS A 107 -13.88 14.78 -4.85
N ASN A 108 -14.30 15.56 -5.85
CA ASN A 108 -15.14 16.75 -5.69
C ASN A 108 -16.64 16.46 -5.83
N LEU A 109 -17.02 15.23 -6.15
CA LEU A 109 -18.43 14.84 -6.20
C LEU A 109 -18.94 14.59 -4.79
N ASP A 110 -20.14 15.11 -4.53
CA ASP A 110 -20.87 14.81 -3.32
C ASP A 110 -21.22 13.32 -3.26
N LEU A 111 -21.39 12.80 -2.04
CA LEU A 111 -21.71 11.39 -1.85
C LEU A 111 -23.08 11.01 -2.43
N ASP A 112 -24.03 11.93 -2.53
CA ASP A 112 -25.35 11.60 -3.06
C ASP A 112 -25.31 11.38 -4.58
N SER A 113 -24.47 12.13 -5.29
CA SER A 113 -24.21 11.95 -6.72
C SER A 113 -23.67 10.56 -7.05
N LEU A 114 -22.80 9.99 -6.21
CA LEU A 114 -22.25 8.64 -6.43
C LEU A 114 -23.33 7.54 -6.43
N TRP A 115 -24.40 7.73 -5.66
CA TRP A 115 -25.56 6.84 -5.60
C TRP A 115 -26.79 7.38 -6.35
N SER A 116 -26.62 8.40 -7.19
CA SER A 116 -27.71 8.95 -7.99
C SER A 116 -28.36 7.88 -8.87
N ILE A 117 -29.69 7.95 -9.00
CA ILE A 117 -30.44 7.05 -9.87
C ILE A 117 -29.98 7.23 -11.33
N LYS A 118 -29.84 8.49 -11.76
CA LYS A 118 -29.53 8.84 -13.16
C LYS A 118 -28.03 8.78 -13.48
N TRP A 119 -27.19 9.23 -12.56
CA TRP A 119 -25.75 9.44 -12.81
C TRP A 119 -24.82 8.64 -11.90
N GLY A 120 -25.38 7.91 -10.92
CA GLY A 120 -24.59 7.16 -9.95
C GLY A 120 -23.95 5.93 -10.58
N ASN A 121 -22.79 5.56 -10.07
CA ASN A 121 -22.01 4.43 -10.58
C ASN A 121 -22.73 3.11 -10.26
N PRO A 122 -23.07 2.27 -11.26
CA PRO A 122 -23.80 1.01 -11.03
C PRO A 122 -23.04 0.04 -10.11
N ILE A 123 -21.71 0.00 -10.18
CA ILE A 123 -20.88 -0.87 -9.35
C ILE A 123 -20.96 -0.41 -7.90
N ILE A 124 -20.76 0.89 -7.63
CA ILE A 124 -20.86 1.45 -6.27
C ILE A 124 -22.23 1.14 -5.64
N LYS A 125 -23.32 1.34 -6.41
CA LYS A 125 -24.68 1.06 -5.96
C LYS A 125 -24.91 -0.42 -5.67
N ALA A 126 -24.32 -1.32 -6.46
CA ALA A 126 -24.43 -2.75 -6.28
C ALA A 126 -23.55 -3.28 -5.13
N THR A 127 -22.44 -2.61 -4.82
CA THR A 127 -21.49 -3.02 -3.77
C THR A 127 -22.01 -2.73 -2.36
N MET A 128 -22.54 -1.52 -2.12
CA MET A 128 -23.01 -1.12 -0.79
C MET A 128 -24.05 -0.01 -0.90
N SER A 129 -24.99 0.04 0.04
CA SER A 129 -25.95 1.15 0.12
C SER A 129 -25.28 2.46 0.54
N ARG A 130 -25.79 3.59 0.03
CA ARG A 130 -25.30 4.93 0.40
C ARG A 130 -25.33 5.16 1.92
N ASN A 131 -26.43 4.75 2.55
CA ASN A 131 -26.64 4.99 3.98
C ASN A 131 -25.64 4.20 4.82
N ARG A 132 -25.40 2.92 4.46
CA ARG A 132 -24.41 2.09 5.14
C ARG A 132 -22.99 2.64 4.95
N PHE A 133 -22.65 3.06 3.74
CA PHE A 133 -21.35 3.70 3.48
C PHE A 133 -21.13 4.97 4.32
N ARG A 134 -22.14 5.84 4.41
CA ARG A 134 -22.10 7.06 5.25
C ARG A 134 -21.97 6.74 6.73
N GLU A 135 -22.66 5.69 7.18
CA GLU A 135 -22.60 5.21 8.56
C GLU A 135 -21.20 4.71 8.91
N ILE A 136 -20.62 3.84 8.08
CA ILE A 136 -19.24 3.36 8.27
C ILE A 136 -18.26 4.54 8.26
N MET A 137 -18.40 5.47 7.31
CA MET A 137 -17.54 6.66 7.25
C MET A 137 -17.60 7.51 8.54
N LYS A 138 -18.78 7.62 9.17
CA LYS A 138 -18.97 8.38 10.41
C LYS A 138 -18.19 7.77 11.58
N TYR A 139 -18.21 6.45 11.69
CA TYR A 139 -17.62 5.72 12.83
C TYR A 139 -16.24 5.14 12.56
N LEU A 140 -15.70 5.28 11.36
CA LEU A 140 -14.38 4.76 11.00
C LEU A 140 -13.31 5.24 12.01
N ARG A 141 -12.64 4.29 12.65
CA ARG A 141 -11.54 4.54 13.60
C ARG A 141 -10.37 3.59 13.35
N PHE A 142 -9.22 4.00 13.85
CA PHE A 142 -7.92 3.37 13.64
C PHE A 142 -7.16 3.12 14.95
N ASP A 143 -7.78 3.42 16.09
CA ASP A 143 -7.21 3.22 17.42
C ASP A 143 -8.33 3.01 18.46
N HIS A 144 -7.98 2.36 19.57
CA HIS A 144 -8.89 2.19 20.69
C HIS A 144 -8.97 3.47 21.54
N LYS A 145 -10.17 4.04 21.66
CA LYS A 145 -10.44 5.27 22.43
C LYS A 145 -10.02 5.14 23.89
N SER A 146 -10.10 3.94 24.45
CA SER A 146 -9.72 3.60 25.83
C SER A 146 -8.21 3.78 26.11
N SER A 147 -7.34 3.47 25.15
CA SER A 147 -5.88 3.56 25.31
C SER A 147 -5.28 4.85 24.76
N ARG A 148 -6.02 5.58 23.91
CA ARG A 148 -5.58 6.80 23.21
C ARG A 148 -4.90 7.82 24.11
N ARG A 149 -5.51 8.15 25.26
CA ARG A 149 -4.97 9.18 26.18
C ARG A 149 -3.58 8.82 26.69
N LEU A 150 -3.36 7.54 27.02
CA LEU A 150 -2.05 7.07 27.49
C LEU A 150 -1.02 7.12 26.36
N ARG A 151 -1.40 6.61 25.18
CA ARG A 151 -0.51 6.58 24.00
C ARG A 151 -0.12 7.97 23.52
N LEU A 152 -1.01 8.96 23.56
CA LEU A 152 -0.71 10.33 23.14
C LEU A 152 0.41 11.00 23.96
N ASN A 153 0.71 10.50 25.16
CA ASN A 153 1.85 10.99 25.94
C ASN A 153 3.20 10.59 25.32
N GLU A 154 3.26 9.46 24.61
CA GLU A 154 4.48 8.89 24.04
C GLU A 154 4.52 9.01 22.52
N ASP A 155 3.36 8.96 21.86
CA ASP A 155 3.19 8.96 20.42
C ASP A 155 2.12 9.96 19.97
N LYS A 156 2.55 11.05 19.33
CA LYS A 156 1.65 12.08 18.78
C LYS A 156 0.80 11.57 17.61
N PHE A 157 1.18 10.45 16.99
CA PHE A 157 0.46 9.77 15.92
C PHE A 157 -0.39 8.59 16.43
N ALA A 158 -0.62 8.50 17.74
CA ALA A 158 -1.30 7.38 18.38
C ALA A 158 -2.67 7.00 17.78
N MET A 159 -3.37 7.93 17.12
CA MET A 159 -4.67 7.66 16.51
C MET A 159 -4.60 6.80 15.24
N ILE A 160 -3.42 6.60 14.65
CA ILE A 160 -3.25 5.79 13.42
C ILE A 160 -1.96 4.96 13.40
N SER A 161 -1.06 5.19 14.36
CA SER A 161 0.30 4.64 14.30
C SER A 161 0.36 3.12 14.27
N ASP A 162 -0.57 2.41 14.93
CA ASP A 162 -0.61 0.94 14.90
C ASP A 162 -0.79 0.42 13.46
N ILE A 163 -1.64 1.08 12.68
CA ILE A 163 -1.85 0.77 11.26
C ILE A 163 -0.66 1.24 10.43
N CYS A 164 -0.17 2.46 10.65
CA CYS A 164 0.92 3.02 9.86
C CYS A 164 2.20 2.19 9.99
N TYR A 165 2.59 1.79 11.20
CA TYR A 165 3.81 1.02 11.40
C TYR A 165 3.70 -0.40 10.87
N GLU A 166 2.54 -1.05 11.05
CA GLU A 166 2.29 -2.36 10.45
C GLU A 166 2.33 -2.29 8.92
N PHE A 167 1.71 -1.27 8.32
CA PHE A 167 1.74 -1.03 6.88
C PHE A 167 3.17 -0.83 6.36
N ILE A 168 3.97 -0.01 7.04
CA ILE A 168 5.37 0.25 6.67
C ILE A 168 6.19 -1.03 6.75
N ALA A 169 6.05 -1.79 7.85
CA ALA A 169 6.75 -3.06 8.04
C ALA A 169 6.41 -4.06 6.92
N ASN A 170 5.12 -4.17 6.58
CA ASN A 170 4.64 -5.02 5.49
C ASN A 170 5.21 -4.58 4.13
N ALA A 171 5.20 -3.28 3.83
CA ALA A 171 5.74 -2.75 2.59
C ALA A 171 7.24 -3.02 2.46
N GLN A 172 8.01 -2.81 3.54
CA GLN A 172 9.44 -3.10 3.59
C GLN A 172 9.73 -4.60 3.44
N ALA A 173 8.89 -5.47 4.00
CA ALA A 173 9.01 -6.91 3.85
C ALA A 173 8.73 -7.37 2.40
N CYS A 174 7.98 -6.59 1.62
CA CYS A 174 7.57 -6.96 0.26
C CYS A 174 8.56 -6.53 -0.82
N TYR A 175 9.35 -5.49 -0.63
CA TYR A 175 10.14 -4.88 -1.72
C TYR A 175 11.53 -4.42 -1.29
N ILE A 176 12.54 -4.75 -2.09
CA ILE A 176 13.92 -4.27 -1.93
C ILE A 176 14.12 -3.10 -2.89
N PRO A 177 14.34 -1.86 -2.38
CA PRO A 177 14.56 -0.69 -3.22
C PRO A 177 15.87 -0.79 -4.01
N GLY A 178 15.91 -0.14 -5.18
CA GLY A 178 17.15 0.09 -5.90
C GLY A 178 17.99 1.15 -5.20
N ARG A 179 19.30 1.20 -5.50
CA ARG A 179 20.11 2.39 -5.16
C ARG A 179 19.68 3.55 -6.05
N ILE A 180 19.44 4.71 -5.42
CA ILE A 180 19.35 6.01 -6.08
C ILE A 180 20.78 6.52 -6.30
#